data_AF-A0A8H6CGX8-F1
#
_entry.id   AF-A0A8H6CGX8-F1
#
_cell.length_a   1.000
_cell.length_b   1.000
_cell.length_c   1.000
_cell.angle_alpha   90.00
_cell.angle_beta   90.00
_cell.angle_gamma   90.00
#
_symmetry.space_group_name_H-M   'P 1'
#
loop_
_entity.id
_entity.type
_entity.pdbx_description
1 polymer ?
#
loop_
_entity_poly.entity_id
_entity_poly.type
_entity_poly.pdbx_seq_one_letter_code
_entity_poly.pdbx_strand_id
1 'polypeptide(L)'
;MFTPTSRQWLSVLRLTPIILGSILLFACTDLGLAIAYAKQLFNAPLDESKWDYTRDRRWSTAWFLLYSGFFPFLSVTHITVDAALFFFAQLNPICTLTFSILLSLGWIIQLSFWCHCDYGPDSNTCYQFYIMGDQHSDMNSSLSGVSGGITGAKVIFGMIVLVLYIAYLTLAATAVENMRRTGHVRIDDQEEQGLEDGYSIENRHLASHSVEHLRSLGSLLRGGTGV
;
A
#
# COMPACT_ATOMS: atom_id res chain seq x y z
N MET A 1 -6.71 -9.46 23.04
CA MET A 1 -8.06 -9.15 22.53
C MET A 1 -8.18 -7.62 22.51
N PHE A 2 -8.12 -6.99 21.33
CA PHE A 2 -8.30 -5.55 21.18
C PHE A 2 -9.79 -5.27 21.09
N THR A 3 -10.35 -4.45 21.98
CA THR A 3 -11.72 -3.94 21.87
C THR A 3 -11.70 -2.68 21.00
N PRO A 4 -12.20 -2.73 19.76
CA PRO A 4 -12.15 -1.58 18.85
C PRO A 4 -13.28 -0.61 19.20
N THR A 5 -13.01 0.40 20.04
CA THR A 5 -14.02 1.38 20.48
C THR A 5 -14.09 2.65 19.63
N SER A 6 -13.19 2.86 18.66
CA SER A 6 -13.29 4.04 17.78
C SER A 6 -14.05 3.70 16.49
N ARG A 7 -15.19 4.38 16.25
CA ARG A 7 -15.96 4.29 15.00
C ARG A 7 -15.08 4.50 13.75
N GLN A 8 -14.00 5.28 13.90
CA GLN A 8 -13.01 5.52 12.84
C GLN A 8 -12.31 4.24 12.38
N TRP A 9 -11.98 3.32 13.28
CA TRP A 9 -11.31 2.05 12.93
C TRP A 9 -12.20 1.15 12.07
N LEU A 10 -13.50 1.13 12.36
CA LEU A 10 -14.49 0.40 11.57
C LEU A 10 -14.64 0.99 10.16
N SER A 11 -14.55 2.32 10.01
CA SER A 11 -14.57 2.98 8.70
C SER A 11 -13.36 2.61 7.86
N VAL A 12 -12.15 2.62 8.46
CA VAL A 12 -10.91 2.22 7.76
C VAL A 12 -11.00 0.76 7.29
N LEU A 13 -11.40 -0.16 8.17
CA LEU A 13 -11.56 -1.58 7.83
C LEU A 13 -12.57 -1.83 6.70
N ARG A 14 -13.63 -1.01 6.60
CA ARG A 14 -14.64 -1.14 5.54
C ARG A 14 -14.19 -0.56 4.21
N LEU A 15 -13.44 0.54 4.23
CA LEU A 15 -13.02 1.23 3.01
C LEU A 15 -11.81 0.56 2.34
N THR A 16 -10.88 0.01 3.12
CA THR A 16 -9.67 -0.62 2.56
C THR A 16 -9.94 -1.73 1.54
N PRO A 17 -10.83 -2.72 1.77
CA PRO A 17 -11.09 -3.76 0.77
C PRO A 17 -11.75 -3.20 -0.49
N ILE A 18 -12.55 -2.13 -0.39
CA ILE A 18 -13.17 -1.46 -1.54
C ILE A 18 -12.10 -0.77 -2.38
N ILE A 19 -11.16 -0.07 -1.74
CA ILE A 19 -10.06 0.62 -2.41
C ILE A 19 -9.12 -0.40 -3.08
N LEU A 20 -8.69 -1.45 -2.36
CA LEU A 20 -7.85 -2.52 -2.90
C LEU A 20 -8.55 -3.26 -4.06
N GLY A 21 -9.84 -3.57 -3.91
CA GLY A 21 -10.63 -4.19 -4.98
C GLY A 21 -10.74 -3.31 -6.22
N SER A 22 -10.89 -1.99 -6.04
CA SER A 22 -10.92 -1.03 -7.14
C SER A 22 -9.57 -0.94 -7.84
N ILE A 23 -8.48 -0.88 -7.07
CA ILE A 23 -7.11 -0.88 -7.59
C ILE A 23 -6.84 -2.14 -8.42
N LEU A 24 -7.24 -3.32 -7.92
CA LEU A 24 -7.10 -4.59 -8.63
C LEU A 24 -7.92 -4.60 -9.93
N LEU A 25 -9.16 -4.12 -9.89
CA LEU A 25 -10.02 -4.03 -11.08
C LEU A 25 -9.37 -3.15 -12.17
N PHE A 26 -8.83 -1.99 -11.79
CA PHE A 26 -8.15 -1.11 -12.73
C PHE A 26 -6.85 -1.72 -13.27
N ALA A 27 -6.08 -2.42 -12.45
CA ALA A 27 -4.87 -3.11 -12.91
C ALA A 27 -5.18 -4.29 -13.85
N CYS A 28 -6.24 -5.05 -13.61
CA CYS A 28 -6.71 -6.07 -14.54
C CYS A 28 -7.16 -5.45 -15.88
N THR A 29 -7.84 -4.29 -15.82
CA THR A 29 -8.25 -3.54 -17.01
C THR A 29 -7.04 -3.05 -17.79
N ASP A 30 -6.05 -2.49 -17.09
CA ASP A 30 -4.77 -2.05 -17.66
C ASP A 30 -4.00 -3.19 -18.32
N LEU A 31 -3.96 -4.38 -17.69
CA LEU A 31 -3.39 -5.59 -18.30
C LEU A 31 -4.14 -5.99 -19.57
N GLY A 32 -5.47 -5.91 -19.58
CA GLY A 32 -6.28 -6.17 -20.77
C GLY A 32 -5.96 -5.19 -21.91
N LEU A 33 -5.84 -3.90 -21.60
CA LEU A 33 -5.44 -2.88 -22.56
C LEU A 33 -4.02 -3.13 -23.07
N ALA A 34 -3.09 -3.54 -22.21
CA ALA A 34 -1.73 -3.86 -22.61
C ALA A 34 -1.64 -5.08 -23.53
N ILE A 35 -2.46 -6.11 -23.31
CA ILE A 35 -2.56 -7.26 -24.21
C ILE A 35 -3.12 -6.83 -25.57
N ALA A 36 -4.18 -6.02 -25.58
CA ALA A 36 -4.76 -5.48 -26.82
C ALA A 36 -3.73 -4.62 -27.58
N TYR A 37 -3.02 -3.76 -26.84
CA TYR A 37 -1.93 -2.94 -27.35
C TYR A 37 -0.80 -3.78 -27.95
N ALA A 38 -0.33 -4.81 -27.23
CA ALA A 38 0.71 -5.71 -27.71
C ALA A 38 0.29 -6.43 -29.00
N LYS A 39 -0.98 -6.85 -29.10
CA LYS A 39 -1.52 -7.43 -30.34
C LYS A 39 -1.53 -6.46 -31.51
N GLN A 40 -1.94 -5.21 -31.28
CA GLN A 40 -1.87 -4.17 -32.32
C GLN A 40 -0.42 -3.96 -32.77
N LEU A 41 0.51 -3.94 -31.82
CA LEU A 41 1.92 -3.77 -32.11
C LEU A 41 2.51 -4.90 -32.95
N PHE A 42 2.21 -6.13 -32.60
CA PHE A 42 2.69 -7.31 -33.33
C PHE A 42 2.21 -7.35 -34.78
N ASN A 43 1.04 -6.77 -35.05
CA ASN A 43 0.44 -6.75 -36.38
C ASN A 43 0.71 -5.45 -37.14
N ALA A 44 1.32 -4.46 -36.51
CA ALA A 44 1.55 -3.17 -37.13
C ALA A 44 2.70 -3.27 -38.16
N PRO A 45 2.48 -2.78 -39.40
CA PRO A 45 3.53 -2.76 -40.41
C PRO A 45 4.62 -1.76 -40.03
N LEU A 46 5.86 -2.18 -40.20
CA LEU A 46 7.03 -1.33 -39.98
C LEU A 46 7.21 -0.42 -41.21
N ASP A 47 7.35 0.88 -40.98
CA ASP A 47 7.72 1.82 -42.05
C ASP A 47 9.20 1.63 -42.41
N GLU A 48 9.47 0.80 -43.42
CA GLU A 48 10.84 0.49 -43.88
C GLU A 48 11.63 1.76 -44.28
N SER A 49 10.95 2.83 -44.72
CA SER A 49 11.60 4.07 -45.16
C SER A 49 12.14 4.92 -44.01
N LYS A 50 11.51 4.86 -42.84
CA LYS A 50 11.99 5.48 -41.58
C LYS A 50 12.93 4.56 -40.81
N TRP A 51 12.86 3.26 -41.07
CA TRP A 51 13.69 2.24 -40.43
C TRP A 51 15.19 2.39 -40.78
N ASP A 52 15.49 2.83 -42.01
CA ASP A 52 16.87 2.94 -42.51
C ASP A 52 17.68 4.10 -41.91
N TYR A 53 17.03 5.14 -41.37
CA TYR A 53 17.73 6.27 -40.72
C TYR A 53 18.21 5.99 -39.28
N THR A 54 17.84 4.84 -38.70
CA THR A 54 18.15 4.49 -37.30
C THR A 54 18.73 3.09 -37.17
N ARG A 55 19.65 2.70 -38.06
CA ARG A 55 20.37 1.42 -37.96
C ARG A 55 21.08 1.21 -36.60
N ASP A 56 21.38 2.31 -35.89
CA ASP A 56 21.97 2.32 -34.54
C ASP A 56 20.96 2.46 -33.37
N ARG A 57 19.66 2.64 -33.62
CA ARG A 57 18.61 2.62 -32.59
C ARG A 57 17.66 1.44 -32.76
N ARG A 58 18.22 0.26 -33.05
CA ARG A 58 17.49 -1.01 -32.95
C ARG A 58 16.96 -1.15 -31.53
N TRP A 59 15.69 -0.84 -31.34
CA TRP A 59 14.96 -1.26 -30.16
C TRP A 59 15.04 -2.79 -30.10
N SER A 60 15.65 -3.30 -29.03
CA SER A 60 15.71 -4.73 -28.79
C SER A 60 14.31 -5.22 -28.44
N THR A 61 13.95 -6.43 -28.89
CA THR A 61 12.73 -7.13 -28.48
C THR A 61 12.52 -7.12 -26.96
N ALA A 62 13.62 -7.02 -26.18
CA ALA A 62 13.57 -6.89 -24.73
C ALA A 62 12.84 -5.63 -24.27
N TRP A 63 13.05 -4.47 -24.91
CA TRP A 63 12.35 -3.24 -24.53
C TRP A 63 10.85 -3.29 -24.82
N PHE A 64 10.45 -3.93 -25.92
CA PHE A 64 9.06 -4.20 -26.22
C PHE A 64 8.41 -5.06 -25.13
N LEU A 65 9.03 -6.20 -24.82
CA LEU A 65 8.55 -7.11 -23.77
C LEU A 65 8.46 -6.40 -22.42
N LEU A 66 9.40 -5.49 -22.14
CA LEU A 66 9.41 -4.72 -20.90
C LEU A 66 8.24 -3.71 -20.82
N TYR A 67 8.01 -2.94 -21.89
CA TYR A 67 6.98 -1.90 -21.91
C TYR A 67 5.54 -2.43 -21.99
N SER A 68 5.28 -3.39 -22.89
CA SER A 68 3.92 -3.88 -23.17
C SER A 68 3.55 -5.15 -22.43
N GLY A 69 4.54 -5.88 -21.89
CA GLY A 69 4.32 -7.13 -21.16
C GLY A 69 4.66 -7.04 -19.68
N PHE A 70 5.92 -6.73 -19.36
CA PHE A 70 6.45 -6.82 -18.00
C PHE A 70 5.80 -5.81 -17.05
N PHE A 71 5.71 -4.53 -17.42
CA PHE A 71 5.12 -3.50 -16.55
C PHE A 71 3.63 -3.77 -16.20
N PRO A 72 2.73 -4.08 -17.15
CA PRO A 72 1.35 -4.47 -16.85
C PRO A 72 1.22 -5.76 -16.03
N PHE A 73 2.15 -6.70 -16.20
CA PHE A 73 2.17 -7.90 -15.35
C PHE A 73 2.63 -7.58 -13.93
N LEU A 74 3.64 -6.72 -13.80
CA LEU A 74 4.21 -6.27 -12.53
C LEU A 74 3.20 -5.45 -11.73
N SER A 75 2.37 -4.63 -12.37
CA SER A 75 1.27 -3.90 -11.70
C SER A 75 0.26 -4.83 -11.03
N VAL A 76 -0.21 -5.86 -11.73
CA VAL A 76 -1.11 -6.88 -11.17
C VAL A 76 -0.44 -7.65 -10.04
N THR A 77 0.84 -8.02 -10.22
CA THR A 77 1.61 -8.72 -9.20
C THR A 77 1.75 -7.89 -7.92
N HIS A 78 2.11 -6.60 -8.05
CA HIS A 78 2.22 -5.68 -6.93
C HIS A 78 0.93 -5.60 -6.11
N ILE A 79 -0.21 -5.42 -6.78
CA ILE A 79 -1.50 -5.29 -6.10
C ILE A 79 -1.92 -6.62 -5.46
N THR A 80 -1.63 -7.75 -6.12
CA THR A 80 -1.94 -9.07 -5.57
C THR A 80 -1.12 -9.33 -4.30
N VAL A 81 0.17 -8.97 -4.31
CA VAL A 81 1.02 -9.06 -3.12
C VAL A 81 0.49 -8.15 -2.02
N ASP A 82 0.18 -6.89 -2.31
CA ASP A 82 -0.33 -5.94 -1.32
C ASP A 82 -1.68 -6.37 -0.72
N ALA A 83 -2.59 -6.87 -1.56
CA ALA A 83 -3.87 -7.45 -1.12
C ALA A 83 -3.64 -8.67 -0.23
N ALA A 84 -2.71 -9.56 -0.58
CA ALA A 84 -2.36 -10.70 0.25
C ALA A 84 -1.80 -10.25 1.61
N LEU A 85 -0.90 -9.26 1.63
CA LEU A 85 -0.36 -8.69 2.87
C LEU A 85 -1.47 -8.13 3.77
N PHE A 86 -2.47 -7.48 3.18
CA PHE A 86 -3.63 -6.96 3.91
C PHE A 86 -4.53 -8.07 4.46
N PHE A 87 -4.93 -9.05 3.64
CA PHE A 87 -5.88 -10.09 4.04
C PHE A 87 -5.29 -11.14 4.98
N PHE A 88 -4.02 -11.49 4.82
CA PHE A 88 -3.40 -12.50 5.67
C PHE A 88 -2.99 -11.97 7.04
N ALA A 89 -2.98 -10.64 7.26
CA ALA A 89 -2.92 -9.94 8.55
C ALA A 89 -1.86 -10.44 9.57
N GLN A 90 -0.87 -11.22 9.13
CA GLN A 90 0.15 -11.83 10.00
C GLN A 90 1.38 -10.95 10.18
N LEU A 91 1.50 -9.87 9.40
CA LEU A 91 2.67 -9.00 9.41
C LEU A 91 2.46 -7.78 10.30
N ASN A 92 3.56 -7.32 10.89
CA ASN A 92 3.60 -6.07 11.64
C ASN A 92 3.11 -4.93 10.74
N PRO A 93 2.19 -4.06 11.20
CA PRO A 93 1.64 -2.95 10.42
C PRO A 93 2.71 -2.01 9.84
N ILE A 94 3.87 -1.87 10.51
CA ILE A 94 5.02 -1.11 10.01
C ILE A 94 5.64 -1.79 8.78
N CYS A 95 5.77 -3.13 8.82
CA CYS A 95 6.27 -3.90 7.68
C CYS A 95 5.32 -3.77 6.50
N THR A 96 4.02 -3.93 6.72
CA THR A 96 3.00 -3.76 5.68
C THR A 96 3.08 -2.37 5.05
N LEU A 97 3.14 -1.30 5.85
CA LEU A 97 3.29 0.06 5.34
C LEU A 97 4.57 0.23 4.51
N THR A 98 5.69 -0.32 4.98
CA THR A 98 6.97 -0.25 4.26
C THR A 98 6.89 -0.95 2.91
N PHE A 99 6.31 -2.15 2.87
CA PHE A 99 6.11 -2.89 1.62
C PHE A 99 5.18 -2.13 0.67
N SER A 100 4.06 -1.58 1.15
CA SER A 100 3.16 -0.79 0.31
C SER A 100 3.86 0.48 -0.22
N ILE A 101 4.74 1.14 0.55
CA ILE A 101 5.54 2.27 0.05
C ILE A 101 6.49 1.82 -1.07
N LEU A 102 7.17 0.68 -0.92
CA LEU A 102 8.05 0.16 -1.96
C LEU A 102 7.27 -0.19 -3.25
N LEU A 103 6.08 -0.75 -3.10
CA LEU A 103 5.20 -1.08 -4.24
C LEU A 103 4.67 0.18 -4.94
N SER A 104 4.40 1.26 -4.20
CA SER A 104 3.98 2.55 -4.78
C SER A 104 5.10 3.22 -5.59
N LEU A 105 6.36 3.09 -5.16
CA LEU A 105 7.51 3.54 -5.96
C LEU A 105 7.57 2.82 -7.31
N GLY A 106 7.24 1.53 -7.34
CA GLY A 106 7.11 0.76 -8.58
C GLY A 106 6.10 1.38 -9.55
N TRP A 107 4.93 1.79 -9.05
CA TRP A 107 3.91 2.48 -9.84
C TRP A 107 4.39 3.84 -10.36
N ILE A 108 5.10 4.62 -9.54
CA ILE A 108 5.64 5.91 -9.94
C ILE A 108 6.67 5.75 -11.07
N ILE A 109 7.56 4.76 -10.97
CA ILE A 109 8.55 4.46 -12.01
C ILE A 109 7.83 4.06 -13.31
N GLN A 110 6.87 3.15 -13.24
CA GLN A 110 6.10 2.67 -14.39
C GLN A 110 5.35 3.81 -15.09
N LEU A 111 4.66 4.66 -14.33
CA LEU A 111 3.97 5.84 -14.87
C LEU A 111 4.93 6.85 -15.47
N SER A 112 6.08 7.10 -14.83
CA SER A 112 7.11 7.99 -15.37
C SER A 112 7.60 7.50 -16.72
N PHE A 113 7.82 6.19 -16.85
CA PHE A 113 8.19 5.57 -18.13
C PHE A 113 7.10 5.75 -19.20
N TRP A 114 5.83 5.50 -18.86
CA TRP A 114 4.73 5.66 -19.81
C TRP A 114 4.55 7.12 -20.22
N CYS A 115 4.50 8.05 -19.26
CA CYS A 115 4.39 9.47 -19.53
C CYS A 115 5.56 10.00 -20.36
N HIS A 116 6.79 9.58 -20.05
CA HIS A 116 7.97 9.96 -20.84
C HIS A 116 7.88 9.43 -22.26
N CYS A 117 7.42 8.19 -22.45
CA CYS A 117 7.30 7.62 -23.78
C CYS A 117 6.17 8.18 -24.62
N ASP A 118 5.03 8.48 -24.00
CA ASP A 118 3.81 8.82 -24.73
C ASP A 118 3.64 10.34 -24.86
N TYR A 119 4.24 11.14 -23.97
CA TYR A 119 4.09 12.60 -23.90
C TYR A 119 5.42 13.37 -23.77
N GLY A 120 6.58 12.70 -23.83
CA GLY A 120 7.89 13.35 -23.71
C GLY A 120 8.25 14.22 -24.93
N PRO A 121 9.01 15.32 -24.74
CA PRO A 121 9.47 16.18 -25.85
C PRO A 121 10.46 15.48 -26.78
N ASP A 122 11.19 14.48 -26.27
CA ASP A 122 12.13 13.63 -27.04
C ASP A 122 11.48 12.30 -27.44
N SER A 123 10.27 12.38 -27.99
CA SER A 123 9.43 11.25 -28.41
C SER A 123 10.10 10.29 -29.42
N ASN A 124 11.16 10.75 -30.09
CA ASN A 124 12.03 9.94 -30.94
C ASN A 124 12.74 8.80 -30.21
N THR A 125 12.68 8.75 -28.88
CA THR A 125 13.19 7.61 -28.12
C THR A 125 12.20 6.46 -28.08
N CYS A 126 10.88 6.67 -28.14
CA CYS A 126 9.91 5.59 -27.97
C CYS A 126 9.32 5.08 -29.30
N TYR A 127 9.18 3.76 -29.41
CA TYR A 127 8.86 3.04 -30.65
C TYR A 127 7.52 3.43 -31.29
N GLN A 128 6.58 3.98 -30.50
CA GLN A 128 5.21 4.27 -30.95
C GLN A 128 5.16 5.29 -32.10
N PHE A 129 6.16 6.17 -32.19
CA PHE A 129 6.28 7.18 -33.24
C PHE A 129 6.85 6.65 -34.56
N TYR A 130 7.44 5.45 -34.55
CA TYR A 130 8.04 4.81 -35.73
C TYR A 130 7.13 3.77 -36.38
N ILE A 131 6.11 3.34 -35.65
CA ILE A 131 5.03 2.55 -36.22
C ILE A 131 4.12 3.54 -36.93
N MET A 132 3.71 3.24 -38.16
CA MET A 132 2.75 4.06 -38.90
C MET A 132 1.45 4.14 -38.11
N GLY A 133 1.38 5.08 -37.16
CA GLY A 133 0.19 5.48 -36.46
C GLY A 133 -0.73 6.20 -37.43
N ASP A 134 -2.05 6.05 -37.27
CA ASP A 134 -3.11 6.87 -37.88
C ASP A 134 -2.95 8.40 -37.66
N GLN A 135 -1.82 8.87 -37.14
CA GLN A 135 -1.50 10.26 -36.91
C GLN A 135 -1.29 11.04 -38.22
N HIS A 136 -1.17 10.37 -39.37
CA HIS A 136 -1.34 10.97 -40.70
C HIS A 136 -2.49 10.28 -41.43
N SER A 137 -3.66 10.84 -41.20
CA SER A 137 -4.88 10.65 -41.99
C SER A 137 -4.69 11.21 -43.41
N ASP A 138 -3.78 10.62 -44.18
CA ASP A 138 -3.89 10.66 -45.64
C ASP A 138 -4.88 9.56 -46.05
N MET A 139 -6.05 10.01 -46.51
CA MET A 139 -7.34 9.32 -46.66
C MET A 139 -7.39 8.01 -47.48
N ASN A 140 -6.28 7.35 -47.83
CA ASN A 140 -6.31 6.23 -48.78
C ASN A 140 -5.47 4.98 -48.44
N SER A 141 -4.75 4.93 -47.31
CA SER A 141 -3.99 3.74 -46.92
C SER A 141 -4.68 2.98 -45.79
N SER A 142 -5.01 1.72 -46.04
CA SER A 142 -5.64 0.77 -45.10
C SER A 142 -4.67 0.28 -44.01
N LEU A 143 -3.78 1.12 -43.52
CA LEU A 143 -2.71 0.76 -42.59
C LEU A 143 -3.07 1.28 -41.20
N SER A 144 -3.86 0.49 -40.47
CA SER A 144 -4.24 0.76 -39.08
C SER A 144 -3.00 0.76 -38.20
N GLY A 145 -2.56 1.93 -37.76
CA GLY A 145 -1.55 2.07 -36.73
C GLY A 145 -2.03 1.66 -35.33
N VAL A 146 -1.16 1.85 -34.35
CA VAL A 146 -1.49 1.65 -32.94
C VAL A 146 -2.46 2.74 -32.48
N SER A 147 -3.54 2.36 -31.81
CA SER A 147 -4.55 3.32 -31.36
C SER A 147 -4.00 4.21 -30.24
N GLY A 148 -3.85 5.51 -30.50
CA GLY A 148 -3.49 6.50 -29.48
C GLY A 148 -4.50 6.57 -28.32
N GLY A 149 -5.75 6.16 -28.56
CA GLY A 149 -6.77 6.03 -27.51
C GLY A 149 -6.45 4.95 -26.49
N ILE A 150 -5.87 3.82 -26.91
CA ILE A 150 -5.46 2.75 -26.00
C ILE A 150 -4.28 3.20 -25.14
N THR A 151 -3.29 3.86 -25.74
CA THR A 151 -2.15 4.42 -24.99
C THR A 151 -2.61 5.47 -23.98
N GLY A 152 -3.47 6.41 -24.39
CA GLY A 152 -4.01 7.43 -23.50
C GLY A 152 -4.84 6.83 -22.36
N ALA A 153 -5.68 5.83 -22.65
CA ALA A 153 -6.45 5.12 -21.64
C ALA A 153 -5.54 4.45 -20.60
N LYS A 154 -4.49 3.75 -21.04
CA LYS A 154 -3.49 3.10 -20.18
C LYS A 154 -2.86 4.08 -19.18
N VAL A 155 -2.41 5.25 -19.65
CA VAL A 155 -1.84 6.29 -18.78
C VAL A 155 -2.87 6.82 -17.78
N ILE A 156 -4.10 7.09 -18.22
CA ILE A 156 -5.18 7.55 -17.33
C ILE A 156 -5.49 6.52 -16.26
N PHE A 157 -5.61 5.24 -16.62
CA PHE A 157 -5.84 4.16 -15.66
C PHE A 157 -4.70 4.02 -14.67
N GLY A 158 -3.44 4.09 -15.12
CA GLY A 158 -2.29 4.12 -14.23
C GLY A 158 -2.35 5.28 -13.23
N MET A 159 -2.72 6.48 -13.68
CA MET A 159 -2.87 7.65 -12.81
C MET A 159 -3.98 7.47 -11.77
N ILE A 160 -5.13 6.90 -12.17
CA ILE A 160 -6.23 6.57 -11.24
C ILE A 160 -5.73 5.57 -10.18
N VAL A 161 -5.02 4.52 -10.59
CA VAL A 161 -4.45 3.54 -9.67
C VAL A 161 -3.49 4.21 -8.69
N LEU A 162 -2.59 5.08 -9.15
CA LEU A 162 -1.67 5.80 -8.28
C LEU A 162 -2.41 6.64 -7.23
N VAL A 163 -3.45 7.38 -7.63
CA VAL A 163 -4.26 8.19 -6.70
C VAL A 163 -4.94 7.31 -5.64
N LEU A 164 -5.55 6.20 -6.06
CA LEU A 164 -6.16 5.24 -5.15
C LEU A 164 -5.12 4.62 -4.21
N TYR A 165 -3.91 4.36 -4.71
CA TYR A 165 -2.83 3.79 -3.93
C TYR A 165 -2.30 4.76 -2.86
N ILE A 166 -2.21 6.05 -3.19
CA ILE A 166 -1.89 7.10 -2.20
C ILE A 166 -2.99 7.17 -1.13
N ALA A 167 -4.27 7.13 -1.52
CA ALA A 167 -5.37 7.09 -0.56
C ALA A 167 -5.28 5.86 0.37
N TYR A 168 -4.99 4.67 -0.19
CA TYR A 168 -4.72 3.47 0.59
C TYR A 168 -3.56 3.64 1.57
N LEU A 169 -2.42 4.20 1.12
CA LEU A 169 -1.26 4.46 1.98
C LEU A 169 -1.60 5.41 3.13
N THR A 170 -2.41 6.45 2.90
CA THR A 170 -2.84 7.35 3.98
C THR A 170 -3.70 6.62 5.01
N LEU A 171 -4.60 5.73 4.57
CA LEU A 171 -5.39 4.90 5.49
C LEU A 171 -4.50 3.94 6.29
N ALA A 172 -3.54 3.29 5.64
CA ALA A 172 -2.59 2.40 6.31
C ALA A 172 -1.74 3.16 7.35
N ALA A 173 -1.23 4.34 7.00
CA ALA A 173 -0.44 5.18 7.91
C ALA A 173 -1.27 5.65 9.12
N THR A 174 -2.52 6.07 8.92
CA THR A 174 -3.41 6.44 10.04
C THR A 174 -3.72 5.26 10.96
N ALA A 175 -3.86 4.05 10.40
CA ALA A 175 -4.05 2.83 11.19
C ALA A 175 -2.82 2.54 12.07
N VAL A 176 -1.61 2.65 11.52
CA VAL A 176 -0.34 2.48 12.26
C VAL A 176 -0.22 3.48 13.41
N GLU A 177 -0.47 4.77 13.15
CA GLU A 177 -0.40 5.81 14.18
C GLU A 177 -1.45 5.59 15.28
N ASN A 178 -2.66 5.16 14.94
CA ASN A 178 -3.70 4.81 15.91
C ASN A 178 -3.29 3.61 16.80
N MET A 179 -2.62 2.62 16.22
CA MET A 179 -2.06 1.50 17.01
C MET A 179 -0.93 1.97 17.93
N ARG A 180 -0.06 2.88 17.45
CA ARG A 180 1.02 3.46 18.26
C ARG A 180 0.47 4.21 19.48
N ARG A 181 -0.56 5.05 19.27
CA ARG A 181 -1.20 5.83 20.35
C ARG A 181 -1.89 4.95 21.38
N THR A 182 -2.63 3.93 20.94
CA THR A 182 -3.29 3.00 21.88
C THR A 182 -2.31 2.10 22.61
N GLY A 183 -1.16 1.79 22.01
CA GLY A 183 -0.06 1.09 22.68
C GLY A 183 0.57 1.89 23.82
N HIS A 184 0.79 3.20 23.64
CA HIS A 184 1.34 4.07 24.68
C HIS A 184 0.41 4.23 25.89
N VAL A 185 -0.88 4.49 25.64
CA VAL A 185 -1.89 4.65 26.71
C VAL A 185 -1.92 3.43 27.63
N ARG A 186 -1.76 2.23 27.07
CA ARG A 186 -1.81 0.98 27.85
C ARG A 186 -0.58 0.77 28.75
N ILE A 187 0.57 1.33 28.40
CA ILE A 187 1.78 1.24 29.24
C ILE A 187 1.63 2.19 30.42
N ASP A 188 1.15 3.42 30.17
CA ASP A 188 0.91 4.40 31.21
C ASP A 188 -0.12 3.89 32.24
N ASP A 189 -1.23 3.29 31.79
CA ASP A 189 -2.25 2.69 32.67
C ASP A 189 -1.70 1.52 33.52
N GLN A 190 -0.79 0.71 32.96
CA GLN A 190 -0.17 -0.41 33.70
C GLN A 190 0.90 0.07 34.69
N GLU A 191 1.61 1.15 34.38
CA GLU A 191 2.58 1.76 35.29
C GLU A 191 1.87 2.42 36.48
N GLU A 192 0.73 3.09 36.23
CA GLU A 192 -0.11 3.67 37.28
C GLU A 192 -0.72 2.60 38.20
N GLN A 193 -1.24 1.50 37.63
CA GLN A 193 -1.74 0.35 38.43
C GLN A 193 -0.63 -0.38 39.20
N GLY A 194 0.56 -0.53 38.61
CA GLY A 194 1.70 -1.14 39.29
C GLY A 194 2.21 -0.29 40.47
N LEU A 195 2.14 1.04 40.36
CA LEU A 195 2.46 1.97 41.44
C LEU A 195 1.41 1.96 42.56
N GLU A 196 0.11 1.89 42.24
CA GLU A 196 -0.95 1.76 43.25
C GLU A 196 -0.87 0.42 44.01
N ASP A 197 -0.61 -0.68 43.31
CA ASP A 197 -0.48 -2.00 43.95
C ASP A 197 0.80 -2.10 44.80
N GLY A 198 1.91 -1.47 44.37
CA GLY A 198 3.14 -1.36 45.16
C GLY A 198 2.94 -0.61 46.49
N TYR A 199 2.23 0.52 46.46
CA TYR A 199 1.91 1.31 47.65
C TYR A 199 0.89 0.63 48.58
N SER A 200 -0.02 -0.18 48.02
CA SER A 200 -1.00 -1.00 48.75
C SER A 200 -0.34 -2.13 49.55
N ILE A 201 0.68 -2.79 49.00
CA ILE A 201 1.37 -3.90 49.66
C ILE A 201 2.26 -3.41 50.81
N GLU A 202 2.97 -2.29 50.64
CA GLU A 202 3.84 -1.74 51.69
C GLU A 202 3.04 -1.19 52.89
N ASN A 203 1.88 -0.56 52.65
CA ASN A 203 1.00 -0.10 53.72
C ASN A 203 0.26 -1.22 54.45
N ARG A 204 -0.05 -2.35 53.80
CA ARG A 204 -0.65 -3.51 54.48
C ARG A 204 0.33 -4.19 55.44
N HIS A 205 1.62 -4.25 55.11
CA HIS A 205 2.63 -4.82 56.00
C HIS A 205 2.88 -3.95 57.24
N LEU A 206 2.82 -2.62 57.12
CA LEU A 206 2.92 -1.71 58.27
C LEU A 206 1.67 -1.75 59.15
N ALA A 207 0.47 -1.86 58.55
CA ALA A 207 -0.77 -1.98 59.29
C ALA A 207 -0.91 -3.32 60.05
N SER A 208 -0.43 -4.43 59.49
CA SER A 208 -0.52 -5.74 60.17
C SER A 208 0.37 -5.83 61.41
N HIS A 209 1.56 -5.21 61.40
CA HIS A 209 2.46 -5.19 62.57
C HIS A 209 1.94 -4.32 63.72
N SER A 210 1.22 -3.23 63.43
CA SER A 210 0.67 -2.34 64.46
C SER A 210 -0.51 -2.97 65.22
N VAL A 211 -1.32 -3.80 64.53
CA VAL A 211 -2.50 -4.46 65.13
C VAL A 211 -2.12 -5.61 66.07
N GLU A 212 -1.03 -6.33 65.79
CA GLU A 212 -0.53 -7.38 66.70
C GLU A 212 0.04 -6.80 68.00
N HIS A 213 0.71 -5.64 67.92
CA HIS A 213 1.24 -4.96 69.11
C HIS A 213 0.14 -4.45 70.05
N LEU A 214 -1.00 -4.00 69.50
CA LEU A 214 -2.15 -3.56 70.29
C LEU A 214 -2.94 -4.72 70.93
N ARG A 215 -3.00 -5.90 70.29
CA ARG A 215 -3.61 -7.10 70.89
C ARG A 215 -2.81 -7.65 72.08
N SER A 216 -1.48 -7.56 72.03
CA SER A 216 -0.60 -7.97 73.13
C SER A 216 -0.81 -7.11 74.39
N LEU A 217 -1.04 -5.81 74.23
CA LEU A 217 -1.30 -4.90 75.37
C LEU A 217 -2.70 -5.09 75.99
N GLY A 218 -3.70 -5.46 75.19
CA GLY A 218 -5.06 -5.69 75.68
C GLY A 218 -5.23 -6.92 76.58
N SER A 219 -4.40 -7.96 76.44
CA SER A 219 -4.51 -9.19 77.23
C SER A 219 -3.92 -9.06 78.64
N LEU A 220 -2.99 -8.13 78.86
CA LEU A 220 -2.39 -7.86 80.18
C LEU A 220 -3.33 -7.13 81.14
N LEU A 221 -4.32 -6.39 80.64
CA LEU A 221 -5.25 -5.60 81.46
C LEU A 221 -6.46 -6.40 81.97
N ARG A 222 -6.68 -7.65 81.52
CA ARG A 222 -7.90 -8.42 81.85
C ARG A 222 -7.75 -9.47 82.96
N GLY A 223 -6.56 -9.61 83.54
CA GLY A 223 -6.27 -10.65 84.54
C GLY A 223 -6.50 -10.27 86.02
N GLY A 224 -7.09 -9.11 86.33
CA GLY A 224 -6.97 -8.50 87.66
C GLY A 224 -8.26 -8.18 88.40
N THR A 225 -9.33 -8.99 88.34
CA THR A 225 -10.47 -8.87 89.28
C THR A 225 -11.13 -10.21 89.53
N GLY A 226 -10.76 -10.86 90.62
CA GLY A 226 -11.43 -12.03 91.18
C GLY A 226 -11.11 -12.10 92.67
N VAL A 227 -11.87 -11.35 93.46
CA VAL A 227 -11.97 -11.44 94.93
C VAL A 227 -13.35 -11.97 95.24
#